data_AF-A0A7S6W4Q4-F1
#
_entry.id   AF-A0A7S6W4Q4-F1
#
_cell.length_a   1.000
_cell.length_b   1.000
_cell.length_c   1.000
_cell.angle_alpha   90.00
_cell.angle_beta   90.00
_cell.angle_gamma   90.00
#
_symmetry.space_group_name_H-M   'P 1'
#
loop_
_entity.id
_entity.type
_entity.pdbx_description
1 polymer ?
#
loop_
_entity_poly.entity_id
_entity_poly.type
_entity_poly.pdbx_seq_one_letter_code
_entity_poly.pdbx_strand_id
1 'polypeptide(L)' 'MGAAIVGESDYSGGSKNTTKPDAPKDVVITDDGEHVTGEGEPSTTVEVKDQDGKVIGAGTVDLSGNFDVEFKN' A
#
# COMPACT_ATOMS: atom_id res chain seq x y z
N MET A 1 -1.98 51.45 17.82
CA MET A 1 -2.03 51.25 16.36
C MET A 1 -0.70 50.63 15.94
N GLY A 2 -0.67 49.31 15.66
CA GLY A 2 0.45 48.51 15.10
C GLY A 2 1.74 48.50 15.93
N ALA A 3 2.67 47.57 15.86
CA ALA A 3 2.92 46.24 15.28
C ALA A 3 4.22 45.79 16.02
N ALA A 4 4.66 44.55 16.15
CA ALA A 4 4.45 43.31 15.42
C ALA A 4 4.73 42.15 16.41
N ILE A 5 4.07 41.02 16.18
CA ILE A 5 4.44 39.74 16.78
C ILE A 5 5.81 39.32 16.22
N VAL A 6 6.72 38.91 17.09
CA VAL A 6 7.91 38.16 16.69
C VAL A 6 7.44 36.77 16.28
N GLY A 7 7.41 36.52 14.98
CA GLY A 7 7.31 35.18 14.43
C GLY A 7 8.67 34.50 14.55
N GLU A 8 8.72 33.36 15.22
CA GLU A 8 9.87 32.46 15.16
C GLU A 8 9.39 31.08 14.70
N SER A 9 9.80 30.76 13.46
CA SER A 9 9.88 29.45 12.79
C SER A 9 8.61 28.65 12.52
N ASP A 10 8.09 28.81 11.31
CA ASP A 10 7.50 27.72 10.51
C ASP A 10 8.54 26.61 10.21
N TYR A 11 8.03 25.40 9.89
CA TYR A 11 8.69 24.11 9.52
C TYR A 11 9.07 23.18 10.69
N SER A 12 8.71 21.89 10.74
CA SER A 12 8.34 20.97 9.66
C SER A 12 7.67 19.72 10.23
N GLY A 13 6.68 19.19 9.49
CA GLY A 13 6.47 17.75 9.38
C GLY A 13 5.56 17.13 10.42
N GLY A 14 4.29 16.94 10.06
CA GLY A 14 3.41 16.06 10.80
C GLY A 14 4.05 14.69 10.96
N SER A 15 4.20 14.23 12.19
CA SER A 15 4.32 12.80 12.49
C SER A 15 2.94 12.15 12.30
N LYS A 16 2.34 12.33 11.12
CA LYS A 16 1.49 11.27 10.61
C LYS A 16 2.47 10.15 10.33
N ASN A 17 2.51 9.17 11.23
CA ASN A 17 3.11 7.88 10.92
C ASN A 17 2.29 7.28 9.78
N THR A 18 2.58 7.74 8.55
CA THR A 18 2.07 7.23 7.30
C THR A 18 3.24 6.52 6.65
N THR A 19 3.78 5.51 7.33
CA THR A 19 4.35 4.38 6.61
C THR A 19 3.19 3.82 5.79
N LYS A 20 2.94 4.45 4.64
CA LYS A 20 2.15 3.87 3.58
C LYS A 20 2.81 2.50 3.37
N PRO A 21 2.05 1.40 3.46
CA PRO A 21 2.62 0.09 3.19
C PRO A 21 3.43 0.19 1.91
N ASP A 22 4.66 -0.33 1.95
CA ASP A 22 5.46 -0.39 0.73
C ASP A 22 4.61 -1.04 -0.37
N ALA A 23 4.67 -0.46 -1.57
CA ALA A 23 3.95 -1.04 -2.70
C ALA A 23 4.44 -2.48 -2.89
N PRO A 24 3.54 -3.42 -3.21
CA PRO A 24 3.94 -4.79 -3.45
C PRO A 24 4.99 -4.84 -4.58
N LYS A 25 6.04 -5.61 -4.35
CA LYS A 25 7.15 -5.87 -5.28
C LYS A 25 7.00 -7.27 -5.87
N ASP A 26 7.74 -7.53 -6.94
CA ASP A 26 7.75 -8.83 -7.62
C ASP A 26 6.34 -9.36 -7.94
N VAL A 27 5.42 -8.45 -8.30
CA VAL A 27 4.04 -8.83 -8.62
C VAL A 27 4.04 -9.60 -9.93
N VAL A 28 3.80 -10.90 -9.84
CA VAL A 28 3.73 -11.82 -10.97
C VAL A 28 2.32 -12.37 -11.07
N ILE A 29 1.70 -12.15 -12.24
CA ILE A 29 0.45 -12.80 -12.61
C ILE A 29 0.82 -14.14 -13.24
N THR A 30 0.23 -15.23 -12.76
CA THR A 30 0.40 -16.57 -13.34
C THR A 30 -0.13 -16.62 -14.78
N ASP A 31 0.44 -17.50 -15.61
CA ASP A 31 0.06 -17.63 -17.03
C ASP A 31 -1.44 -17.98 -17.20
N ASP A 32 -2.01 -18.71 -16.23
CA ASP A 32 -3.44 -19.02 -16.17
C ASP A 32 -4.31 -17.78 -15.91
N GLY A 33 -3.73 -16.68 -15.44
CA GLY A 33 -4.45 -15.45 -15.12
C GLY A 33 -5.37 -15.56 -13.90
N GLU A 34 -5.28 -16.66 -13.16
CA GLU A 34 -6.13 -16.99 -12.00
C GLU A 34 -5.46 -16.64 -10.66
N HIS A 35 -4.14 -16.49 -10.61
CA HIS A 35 -3.41 -16.14 -9.39
C HIS A 35 -2.47 -14.96 -9.61
N VAL A 36 -2.38 -14.11 -8.59
CA VAL A 36 -1.35 -13.08 -8.42
C VAL A 36 -0.47 -13.43 -7.23
N THR A 37 0.82 -13.52 -7.49
CA THR A 37 1.84 -13.65 -6.44
C THR A 37 2.64 -12.37 -6.35
N GLY A 38 3.26 -12.15 -5.20
CA GLY A 38 4.25 -11.11 -5.06
C GLY A 38 4.80 -11.01 -3.66
N GLU A 39 5.55 -9.94 -3.45
CA GLU A 39 6.13 -9.57 -2.17
C GLU A 39 5.47 -8.30 -1.65
N GLY A 40 5.09 -8.27 -0.38
CA GLY A 40 4.50 -7.11 0.26
C GLY A 40 5.02 -6.94 1.67
N GLU A 41 4.51 -5.95 2.37
CA GLU A 41 4.82 -5.76 3.78
C GLU A 41 4.12 -6.87 4.60
N PRO A 42 4.84 -7.64 5.44
CA PRO A 42 4.26 -8.75 6.18
C PRO A 42 3.13 -8.29 7.09
N SER A 43 2.09 -9.11 7.23
CA SER A 43 0.86 -8.79 7.97
C SER A 43 0.05 -7.62 7.40
N THR A 44 0.27 -7.26 6.12
CA THR A 44 -0.59 -6.31 5.41
C THR A 44 -1.59 -7.01 4.49
N THR A 45 -2.64 -6.29 4.11
CA THR A 45 -3.65 -6.79 3.15
C THR A 45 -3.34 -6.25 1.77
N VAL A 46 -3.27 -7.13 0.78
CA VAL A 46 -3.16 -6.81 -0.63
C VAL A 46 -4.54 -6.91 -1.26
N GLU A 47 -4.95 -5.85 -1.94
CA GLU A 47 -6.14 -5.83 -2.78
C GLU A 47 -5.70 -5.78 -4.24
N VAL A 48 -6.15 -6.75 -5.04
CA VAL A 48 -5.93 -6.73 -6.47
C VAL A 48 -7.15 -6.14 -7.15
N LYS A 49 -6.92 -5.11 -7.96
CA LYS A 49 -7.96 -4.34 -8.64
C LYS A 49 -7.81 -4.46 -10.14
N ASP A 50 -8.94 -4.59 -10.83
CA ASP A 50 -9.00 -4.57 -12.29
C ASP A 50 -8.84 -3.14 -12.85
N GLN A 51 -8.84 -2.97 -14.17
CA GLN A 51 -8.71 -1.69 -14.87
C GLN A 51 -9.80 -0.69 -14.49
N ASP A 52 -11.00 -1.17 -14.17
CA ASP A 52 -12.11 -0.38 -13.64
C ASP A 52 -11.94 0.02 -12.15
N GLY A 53 -10.87 -0.42 -11.49
CA GLY A 53 -10.60 -0.17 -10.08
C GLY A 53 -11.40 -1.08 -9.12
N LYS A 54 -12.11 -2.08 -9.66
CA LYS A 54 -12.86 -3.06 -8.88
C LYS A 54 -11.94 -4.10 -8.26
N VAL A 55 -12.10 -4.39 -6.97
CA VAL A 55 -11.37 -5.47 -6.29
C VAL A 55 -11.84 -6.82 -6.85
N ILE A 56 -10.93 -7.55 -7.47
CA ILE A 56 -11.13 -8.90 -8.04
C ILE A 56 -10.48 -10.00 -7.19
N GLY A 57 -9.60 -9.62 -6.27
CA GLY A 57 -8.96 -10.52 -5.33
C GLY A 57 -8.45 -9.77 -4.11
N ALA A 58 -8.39 -10.45 -2.97
CA ALA A 58 -7.78 -9.93 -1.76
C ALA A 58 -7.05 -11.04 -1.03
N GLY A 59 -5.88 -10.73 -0.48
CA GLY A 59 -5.08 -11.66 0.30
C GLY A 59 -4.25 -10.93 1.36
N THR A 60 -3.68 -11.71 2.27
CA THR A 60 -2.82 -11.17 3.33
C THR A 60 -1.39 -11.61 3.04
N VAL A 61 -0.45 -10.68 3.21
CA VAL A 61 0.96 -10.96 3.10
C VAL A 61 1.40 -11.75 4.33
N ASP A 62 2.06 -12.88 4.11
CA ASP A 62 2.62 -13.69 5.18
C ASP A 62 3.81 -13.00 5.87
N LEU A 63 4.28 -13.57 6.99
CA LEU A 63 5.35 -12.98 7.81
C LEU A 63 6.70 -12.89 7.09
N SER A 64 6.90 -13.68 6.04
CA SER A 64 8.08 -13.64 5.17
C SER A 64 8.00 -12.49 4.16
N GLY A 65 6.84 -11.86 4.02
CA GLY A 65 6.61 -10.80 3.06
C GLY A 65 6.12 -11.28 1.71
N ASN A 66 5.65 -12.53 1.56
CA ASN A 66 5.08 -13.02 0.31
C ASN A 66 3.54 -13.03 0.36
N PHE A 67 2.88 -12.94 -0.78
CA PHE A 67 1.44 -13.13 -0.88
C PHE A 67 1.08 -13.90 -2.14
N ASP A 68 0.02 -14.70 -2.05
CA ASP A 68 -0.64 -15.38 -3.15
C ASP A 68 -2.14 -15.05 -3.06
N VAL A 69 -2.67 -14.44 -4.12
CA VAL A 69 -4.06 -14.01 -4.24
C VAL A 69 -4.67 -14.72 -5.44
N GLU A 70 -5.59 -15.63 -5.18
CA GLU A 70 -6.42 -16.26 -6.20
C GLU A 70 -7.59 -15.33 -6.59
N PHE A 71 -7.82 -15.17 -7.89
CA PHE A 71 -8.99 -14.53 -8.45
C PHE A 71 -10.15 -15.53 -8.51
N LYS A 72 -11.23 -15.25 -7.79
CA LYS A 72 -12.47 -16.01 -7.96
C LYS A 72 -13.31 -15.38 -9.06
N ASN A 73 -13.36 -16.07 -10.20
CA ASN A 73 -14.23 -15.73 -11.32
C ASN A 73 -15.67 -16.20 -11.10
#